data_AF-A0A0D2KMI6-F1
#
_entry.id   AF-A0A0D2KMI6-F1
#
_cell.length_a   1.000
_cell.length_b   1.000
_cell.length_c   1.000
_cell.angle_alpha   90.00
_cell.angle_beta   90.00
_cell.angle_gamma   90.00
#
_symmetry.space_group_name_H-M   'P 1'
#
loop_
_entity.id
_entity.type
_entity.pdbx_description
1 polymer ?
#
loop_
_entity_poly.entity_id
_entity_poly.type
_entity_poly.pdbx_seq_one_letter_code
_entity_poly.pdbx_strand_id
1 'polypeptide(L)' 'MVALQNQYDPARVFEPTLWTVAAGGQSYVLKPKCVLDRSCFCQDDTHCADGFTCIPSAAFPQFKACFPLKS' A
#
# COMPACT_ATOMS: atom_id res chain seq x y z
N MET A 1 8.61 -7.10 -22.79
CA MET A 1 9.12 -6.54 -21.52
C MET A 1 9.80 -7.62 -20.68
N VAL A 2 9.11 -8.68 -20.28
CA VAL A 2 9.66 -9.80 -19.47
C VAL A 2 10.90 -10.46 -20.10
N ALA A 3 10.91 -10.69 -21.42
CA ALA A 3 12.05 -11.32 -22.09
C ALA A 3 13.35 -10.47 -22.07
N LEU A 4 13.23 -9.14 -22.13
CA LEU A 4 14.38 -8.23 -22.00
C LEU A 4 14.86 -8.18 -20.55
N GLN A 5 13.93 -8.16 -19.61
CA GLN A 5 14.22 -8.20 -18.18
C GLN A 5 14.97 -9.49 -17.79
N ASN A 6 14.54 -10.64 -18.31
CA ASN A 6 15.23 -11.92 -18.06
C ASN A 6 16.66 -11.95 -18.61
N GLN A 7 16.96 -11.16 -19.64
CA GLN A 7 18.29 -11.12 -20.25
C GLN A 7 19.24 -10.16 -19.51
N TYR A 8 18.75 -8.98 -19.13
CA TYR A 8 19.59 -7.89 -18.62
C TYR A 8 19.44 -7.62 -17.11
N ASP A 9 18.38 -8.12 -16.49
CA ASP A 9 18.12 -8.02 -15.05
C ASP A 9 17.46 -9.31 -14.50
N PRO A 10 18.15 -10.47 -14.60
CA PRO A 10 17.58 -11.75 -14.19
C PRO A 10 17.27 -11.79 -12.68
N ALA A 11 17.97 -10.99 -11.88
CA ALA A 11 17.75 -10.88 -10.44
C ALA A 11 16.70 -9.83 -10.06
N ARG A 12 16.09 -9.14 -11.03
CA ARG A 12 15.04 -8.12 -10.81
C ARG A 12 15.49 -6.96 -9.91
N VAL A 13 16.78 -6.63 -9.94
CA VAL A 13 17.37 -5.56 -9.12
C VAL A 13 16.80 -4.19 -9.49
N PHE A 14 16.46 -3.99 -10.76
CA PHE A 14 15.90 -2.74 -11.26
C PHE A 14 14.37 -2.75 -11.31
N GLU A 15 13.74 -3.85 -10.87
CA GLU A 15 12.29 -3.94 -10.86
C GLU A 15 11.72 -3.09 -9.71
N PRO A 16 10.86 -2.11 -10.00
CA PRO A 16 10.18 -1.38 -8.94
C PRO A 16 9.27 -2.33 -8.18
N THR A 17 9.27 -2.26 -6.84
CA THR A 17 8.41 -3.09 -5.99
C THR A 17 6.95 -3.07 -6.42
N LEU A 18 6.45 -1.92 -6.90
CA LEU A 18 5.07 -1.78 -7.38
C LEU A 18 4.75 -2.70 -8.57
N TRP A 19 5.72 -2.95 -9.46
CA TRP A 19 5.53 -3.86 -10.60
C TRP A 19 5.36 -5.30 -10.13
N THR A 20 6.17 -5.74 -9.16
CA THR A 20 6.05 -7.07 -8.56
C THR A 20 4.69 -7.26 -7.88
N VAL A 21 4.23 -6.27 -7.11
CA VAL A 21 2.91 -6.27 -6.46
C VAL A 21 1.79 -6.38 -7.49
N ALA A 22 1.84 -5.57 -8.54
CA ALA A 22 0.82 -5.57 -9.60
C ALA A 22 0.79 -6.88 -10.39
N ALA A 23 1.95 -7.38 -10.81
CA ALA A 23 2.07 -8.63 -11.57
C ALA A 23 1.65 -9.86 -10.74
N GLY A 24 1.91 -9.83 -9.42
CA GLY A 24 1.47 -10.87 -8.49
C GLY A 24 0.00 -10.79 -8.10
N GLY A 25 -0.74 -9.76 -8.55
CA GLY A 25 -2.13 -9.53 -8.13
C GLY A 25 -2.27 -9.31 -6.62
N GLN A 26 -1.20 -8.86 -5.96
CA GLN A 26 -1.18 -8.67 -4.52
C GLN A 26 -2.07 -7.47 -4.16
N SER A 27 -3.01 -7.69 -3.24
CA SER A 27 -3.82 -6.62 -2.67
C SER A 27 -3.04 -5.91 -1.56
N TYR A 28 -3.61 -4.83 -1.03
CA TYR A 28 -3.07 -4.15 0.14
C TYR A 28 -2.95 -5.12 1.33
N VAL A 29 -1.89 -4.93 2.13
CA VAL A 29 -1.66 -5.71 3.34
C VAL A 29 -2.07 -4.88 4.55
N LEU A 30 -2.98 -5.44 5.36
CA LEU A 30 -3.35 -4.85 6.65
C LEU A 30 -2.21 -5.11 7.65
N LYS A 31 -1.67 -4.05 8.24
CA LYS A 31 -0.63 -4.15 9.28
C LYS A 31 -0.75 -3.04 10.32
N PRO A 32 -0.40 -3.30 11.60
CA PRO A 32 -0.40 -2.27 12.64
C PRO A 32 0.50 -1.10 12.26
N LYS A 33 0.07 0.13 12.58
CA LYS A 33 0.86 1.36 12.38
C LYS A 33 1.32 1.58 10.93
N CYS A 34 0.56 1.10 9.95
CA CYS A 34 0.79 1.33 8.50
C CYS A 34 0.93 2.82 8.11
N VAL A 35 0.56 3.74 9.01
CA VAL A 35 0.57 5.17 8.73
C VAL A 35 2.01 5.71 8.71
N LEU A 36 2.92 5.04 9.42
CA LEU A 36 4.32 5.43 9.50
C LEU A 36 5.05 5.30 8.16
N ASP A 37 4.65 4.36 7.30
CA ASP A 37 5.20 4.17 5.96
C ASP A 37 4.20 4.49 4.83
N ARG A 38 3.06 5.11 5.19
CA ARG A 38 2.00 5.56 4.26
C ARG A 38 1.44 4.45 3.38
N SER A 39 1.48 3.20 3.86
CA SER A 39 0.93 2.04 3.17
C SER A 39 -0.52 1.71 3.58
N CYS A 40 -1.15 2.57 4.40
CA CYS A 40 -2.44 2.28 5.02
C CYS A 40 -3.60 2.15 4.03
N PHE A 41 -4.12 0.93 3.99
CA PHE A 41 -5.55 0.70 3.86
C PHE A 41 -6.05 0.24 5.22
N CYS A 42 -7.28 0.60 5.56
CA CYS A 42 -7.90 0.21 6.82
C CYS A 42 -9.32 -0.30 6.57
N GLN A 43 -9.82 -1.05 7.54
CA GLN A 43 -11.22 -1.51 7.58
C GLN A 43 -11.88 -1.03 8.87
N ASP A 44 -11.08 -0.94 9.94
CA ASP A 44 -11.42 -0.50 11.29
C ASP A 44 -10.29 0.40 11.87
N ASP A 45 -10.63 1.20 12.88
CA ASP A 45 -9.70 2.13 13.56
C ASP A 45 -8.55 1.40 14.26
N THR A 46 -8.72 0.13 14.65
CA THR A 46 -7.67 -0.71 15.26
C THR A 46 -6.44 -0.91 14.37
N HIS A 47 -6.54 -0.69 13.05
CA HIS A 47 -5.40 -0.75 12.13
C HIS A 47 -4.57 0.54 12.14
N CYS A 48 -5.15 1.64 12.62
CA CYS A 48 -4.52 2.95 12.65
C CYS A 48 -3.67 3.13 13.91
N ALA A 49 -2.70 4.04 13.84
CA ALA A 49 -1.94 4.44 15.03
C ALA A 49 -2.74 5.47 15.86
N ASP A 50 -2.34 5.68 17.11
CA ASP A 50 -2.93 6.70 17.97
C ASP A 50 -2.92 8.08 17.29
N GLY A 51 -4.05 8.79 17.37
CA GLY A 51 -4.24 10.09 16.69
C GLY A 51 -4.73 10.00 15.25
N PHE A 52 -4.99 8.78 14.73
CA PHE A 52 -5.52 8.56 13.38
C PHE A 52 -6.84 7.79 13.43
N THR A 53 -7.70 8.02 12.43
CA THR A 53 -8.98 7.31 12.24
C THR A 53 -9.11 6.79 10.81
N CYS A 54 -9.77 5.65 10.67
CA CYS A 54 -10.03 4.98 9.41
C CYS A 54 -11.22 5.61 8.67
N ILE A 55 -10.94 6.50 7.73
CA ILE A 55 -11.98 7.18 6.94
C ILE A 55 -11.86 6.87 5.43
N PRO A 56 -12.98 6.94 4.69
CA PRO A 56 -12.96 6.80 3.23
C PRO A 56 -12.04 7.82 2.56
N SER A 57 -11.33 7.39 1.52
CA SER A 57 -10.54 8.28 0.67
C SER A 57 -11.46 9.23 -0.10
N ALA A 58 -11.07 10.50 -0.18
CA ALA A 58 -11.82 11.50 -0.96
C ALA A 58 -11.77 11.23 -2.47
N ALA A 59 -10.67 10.68 -2.98
CA ALA A 59 -10.49 10.39 -4.41
C ALA A 59 -11.04 9.01 -4.81
N PHE A 60 -11.02 8.04 -3.88
CA PHE A 60 -11.46 6.67 -4.12
C PHE A 60 -12.30 6.16 -2.94
N PRO A 61 -13.59 6.55 -2.84
CA PRO A 61 -14.43 6.29 -1.66
C PRO A 61 -14.64 4.81 -1.31
N GLN A 62 -14.38 3.90 -2.25
CA GLN A 62 -14.41 2.45 -2.03
C GLN A 62 -13.26 1.95 -1.15
N PHE A 63 -12.23 2.76 -0.92
CA PHE A 63 -11.10 2.46 -0.04
C PHE A 63 -11.10 3.38 1.17
N LYS A 64 -10.68 2.85 2.33
CA LYS A 64 -10.44 3.64 3.54
C LYS A 64 -8.96 3.67 3.87
N ALA A 65 -8.50 4.77 4.44
CA ALA A 65 -7.13 4.94 4.91
C ALA A 65 -7.13 5.64 6.28
N CYS A 66 -5.99 5.59 6.98
CA CYS A 66 -5.83 6.26 8.27
C CYS A 66 -5.50 7.74 8.05
N PHE A 67 -6.36 8.63 8.53
CA PHE A 67 -6.16 10.08 8.48
C PHE A 67 -6.04 10.67 9.89
N PRO A 68 -5.26 11.76 10.06
CA PRO A 68 -5.16 12.42 11.36
C PRO A 68 -6.53 12.88 11.85
N LEU A 69 -6.81 12.69 13.13
CA LEU A 69 -7.94 13.35 13.78
C LEU A 69 -7.71 14.87 13.64
N LYS A 70 -8.68 15.59 13.08
CA LYS A 70 -8.63 17.05 13.09
C LYS A 70 -8.73 17.48 14.55
N SER A 71 -7.66 18.08 15.06
CA SER A 71 -7.62 18.81 16.33
C SER A 71 -8.60 19.97 16.34
#